data_AF-A0A935WNL0-F1
#
_entry.id   AF-A0A935WNL0-F1
#
_cell.length_a   1.000
_cell.length_b   1.000
_cell.length_c   1.000
_cell.angle_alpha   90.00
_cell.angle_beta   90.00
_cell.angle_gamma   90.00
#
_symmetry.space_group_name_H-M   'P 1'
#
loop_
_entity.id
_entity.type
_entity.pdbx_description
1 polymer ?
#
loop_
_entity_poly.entity_id
_entity_poly.type
_entity_poly.pdbx_seq_one_letter_code
_entity_poly.pdbx_strand_id
1 'polypeptide(L)'
;MTDYPFTTDGCSGGMSRAWRILFRKPPPWEDHCITHDRAYHPGGTRQERRAADDELKDAVTHDGYPVWAFIIWAGVRIGGHPLLPFSWRWGYGWKYSRLRGYRPKDLP
;
A
#
# COMPACT_ATOMS: atom_id res chain seq x y z
N MET A 1 -0.89 18.12 -7.38
CA MET A 1 -2.10 17.47 -6.83
C MET A 1 -2.40 16.24 -7.68
N THR A 2 -2.89 15.16 -7.06
CA THR A 2 -3.31 13.93 -7.77
C THR A 2 -4.70 14.12 -8.42
N ASP A 3 -5.05 13.27 -9.38
CA ASP A 3 -6.37 13.30 -10.05
C ASP A 3 -7.52 12.95 -9.09
N TYR A 4 -7.25 12.07 -8.12
CA TYR A 4 -8.22 11.57 -7.15
C TYR A 4 -7.79 11.90 -5.71
N PRO A 5 -8.75 12.12 -4.80
CA PRO A 5 -8.46 12.31 -3.38
C PRO A 5 -7.88 11.03 -2.76
N PHE A 6 -7.22 11.18 -1.61
CA PHE A 6 -6.73 10.05 -0.83
C PHE A 6 -7.91 9.21 -0.31
N THR A 7 -7.80 7.89 -0.47
CA THR A 7 -8.73 6.89 0.07
C THR A 7 -7.94 5.71 0.62
N THR A 8 -8.49 5.02 1.63
CA THR A 8 -7.92 3.80 2.22
C THR A 8 -9.04 2.89 2.69
N ASP A 9 -8.85 1.58 2.59
CA ASP A 9 -9.71 0.55 3.16
C ASP A 9 -9.00 -0.25 4.28
N GLY A 10 -7.88 0.29 4.79
CA GLY A 10 -6.98 -0.38 5.72
C GLY A 10 -5.94 -1.22 4.96
N CYS A 11 -5.81 -2.50 5.29
CA CYS A 11 -4.78 -3.37 4.71
C CYS A 11 -5.08 -3.90 3.29
N SER A 12 -5.76 -3.12 2.45
CA SER A 12 -6.03 -3.37 1.01
C SER A 12 -6.61 -4.74 0.64
N GLY A 13 -7.22 -4.85 -0.55
CA GLY A 13 -7.73 -6.14 -1.06
C GLY A 13 -8.79 -6.82 -0.17
N GLY A 14 -9.46 -6.06 0.70
CA GLY A 14 -10.43 -6.59 1.66
C GLY A 14 -9.82 -7.28 2.89
N MET A 15 -8.51 -7.24 3.11
CA MET A 15 -7.85 -7.91 4.25
C MET A 15 -8.32 -7.38 5.60
N SER A 16 -8.44 -6.05 5.73
CA SER A 16 -8.98 -5.41 6.92
C SER A 16 -10.43 -5.82 7.21
N ARG A 17 -11.24 -6.04 6.17
CA ARG A 17 -12.62 -6.54 6.31
C ARG A 17 -12.62 -8.02 6.73
N ALA A 18 -11.84 -8.85 6.06
CA ALA A 18 -11.72 -10.28 6.37
C ALA A 18 -11.25 -10.50 7.81
N TRP A 19 -10.26 -9.72 8.27
CA TRP A 19 -9.75 -9.77 9.62
C TRP A 19 -10.83 -9.45 10.66
N ARG A 20 -11.62 -8.39 10.43
CA ARG A 20 -12.75 -8.05 11.32
C ARG A 20 -13.82 -9.14 11.34
N ILE A 21 -14.09 -9.80 10.21
CA ILE A 21 -15.04 -10.91 10.16
C ILE A 21 -14.54 -12.09 11.01
N LEU A 22 -13.25 -12.45 10.89
CA LEU A 22 -12.67 -13.61 11.56
C LEU A 22 -12.41 -13.37 13.06
N PHE A 23 -11.86 -12.22 13.41
CA PHE A 23 -11.36 -11.93 14.76
C PHE A 23 -12.20 -10.92 15.53
N ARG A 24 -13.26 -10.36 14.92
CA ARG A 24 -14.18 -9.37 15.52
C ARG A 24 -13.52 -8.09 16.04
N LYS A 25 -12.30 -7.80 15.57
CA LYS A 25 -11.50 -6.61 15.88
C LYS A 25 -10.68 -6.23 14.63
N PRO A 26 -10.16 -5.00 14.48
CA PRO A 26 -9.27 -4.66 13.37
C PRO A 26 -7.92 -5.41 13.44
N PRO A 27 -7.18 -5.51 12.33
CA PRO A 27 -5.81 -6.00 12.39
C PRO A 27 -4.95 -5.05 13.24
N PRO A 28 -4.06 -5.56 14.09
CA PRO A 28 -3.30 -4.72 15.03
C PRO A 28 -2.32 -3.76 14.33
N TRP A 29 -2.00 -4.01 13.06
CA TRP A 29 -1.13 -3.17 12.21
C TRP A 29 -1.91 -2.31 11.19
N GLU A 30 -3.21 -2.12 11.36
CA GLU A 30 -4.05 -1.39 10.39
C GLU A 30 -3.54 0.04 10.12
N ASP A 31 -3.05 0.73 11.15
CA ASP A 31 -2.53 2.09 11.02
C ASP A 31 -1.26 2.17 10.16
N HIS A 32 -0.42 1.12 10.18
CA HIS A 32 0.74 1.03 9.30
C HIS A 32 0.33 0.83 7.85
N CYS A 33 -0.73 0.05 7.59
CA CYS A 33 -1.33 -0.07 6.26
C CYS A 33 -1.86 1.28 5.76
N ILE A 34 -2.54 2.05 6.61
CA ILE A 34 -3.04 3.39 6.25
C ILE A 34 -1.88 4.35 5.94
N THR A 35 -0.78 4.29 6.69
CA THR A 35 0.42 5.08 6.43
C THR A 35 1.06 4.70 5.10
N HIS A 36 1.14 3.40 4.81
CA HIS A 36 1.63 2.88 3.53
C HIS A 36 0.77 3.35 2.35
N ASP A 37 -0.56 3.32 2.48
CA ASP A 37 -1.50 3.82 1.48
C ASP A 37 -1.24 5.30 1.15
N ARG A 38 -0.90 6.12 2.16
CA ARG A 38 -0.58 7.55 1.94
C ARG A 38 0.65 7.73 1.06
N ALA A 39 1.64 6.86 1.17
CA ALA A 39 2.81 6.87 0.29
C ALA A 39 2.46 6.33 -1.11
N TYR A 40 1.60 5.32 -1.17
CA TYR A 40 1.14 4.69 -2.41
C TYR A 40 0.26 5.59 -3.26
N HIS A 41 -0.56 6.45 -2.63
CA HIS A 41 -1.52 7.31 -3.31
C HIS A 41 -0.89 8.22 -4.40
N PRO A 42 0.10 9.08 -4.08
CA PRO A 42 0.76 9.89 -5.10
C PRO A 42 1.69 9.05 -6.01
N GLY A 43 2.10 7.86 -5.56
CA GLY A 43 3.11 7.06 -6.23
C GLY A 43 4.49 7.71 -6.16
N GLY A 44 5.33 7.48 -7.18
CA GLY A 44 6.74 7.87 -7.15
C GLY A 44 7.62 6.93 -7.97
N THR A 45 8.91 6.97 -7.69
CA THR A 45 9.94 6.09 -8.26
C THR A 45 9.86 4.66 -7.73
N ARG A 46 10.60 3.73 -8.37
CA ARG A 46 10.74 2.34 -7.88
C ARG A 46 11.38 2.28 -6.49
N GLN A 47 12.29 3.20 -6.19
CA GLN A 47 13.01 3.25 -4.93
C GLN A 47 12.09 3.73 -3.82
N GLU A 48 11.28 4.78 -4.06
CA GLU A 48 10.26 5.24 -3.10
C GLU A 48 9.22 4.15 -2.80
N ARG A 49 8.79 3.40 -3.82
CA ARG A 49 7.90 2.25 -3.58
C ARG A 49 8.55 1.22 -2.67
N ARG A 50 9.81 0.86 -2.96
CA ARG A 50 10.55 -0.10 -2.13
C ARG A 50 10.71 0.41 -0.70
N ALA A 51 11.06 1.69 -0.52
CA ALA A 51 11.18 2.30 0.79
C ALA A 51 9.86 2.24 1.57
N ALA A 52 8.73 2.59 0.94
CA ALA A 52 7.42 2.47 1.57
C ALA A 52 7.07 1.02 1.96
N ASP A 53 7.34 0.06 1.07
CA ASP A 53 7.11 -1.36 1.34
C ASP A 53 7.97 -1.89 2.50
N ASP A 54 9.25 -1.49 2.53
CA ASP A 54 10.20 -1.88 3.57
C ASP A 54 9.85 -1.21 4.92
N GLU A 55 9.42 0.06 4.92
CA GLU A 55 8.94 0.77 6.12
C GLU A 55 7.71 0.10 6.74
N LEU A 56 6.73 -0.33 5.92
CA LEU A 56 5.58 -1.10 6.40
C LEU A 56 6.03 -2.40 7.08
N LYS A 57 6.94 -3.14 6.44
CA LYS A 57 7.46 -4.39 7.00
C LYS A 57 8.16 -4.16 8.33
N ASP A 58 9.01 -3.14 8.42
CA ASP A 58 9.78 -2.85 9.62
C ASP A 58 8.85 -2.41 10.76
N ALA A 59 7.84 -1.60 10.48
CA ALA A 59 6.84 -1.19 11.46
C ALA A 59 6.00 -2.37 12.00
N VAL A 60 5.48 -3.23 11.12
CA VAL A 60 4.72 -4.43 11.55
C VAL A 60 5.63 -5.43 12.31
N THR A 61 6.91 -5.50 11.95
CA THR A 61 7.90 -6.33 12.67
C THR A 61 8.14 -5.77 14.07
N HIS A 62 8.30 -4.45 14.21
CA HIS A 62 8.50 -3.77 15.49
C HIS A 62 7.30 -3.99 16.43
N ASP A 63 6.07 -3.98 15.90
CA ASP A 63 4.86 -4.27 16.69
C ASP A 63 4.72 -5.74 17.15
N GLY A 64 5.70 -6.59 16.82
CA GLY A 64 5.76 -7.99 17.27
C GLY A 64 5.10 -8.98 16.32
N TYR A 65 4.85 -8.60 15.07
CA TYR A 65 4.21 -9.46 14.06
C TYR A 65 5.12 -9.78 12.86
N PRO A 66 6.34 -10.33 13.04
CA PRO A 66 7.33 -10.51 11.97
C PRO A 66 6.87 -11.42 10.82
N VAL A 67 6.08 -12.45 11.13
CA VAL A 67 5.54 -13.36 10.11
C VAL A 67 4.53 -12.63 9.23
N TRP A 68 3.63 -11.85 9.85
CA TRP A 68 2.67 -11.03 9.11
C TRP A 68 3.37 -9.92 8.33
N ALA A 69 4.39 -9.28 8.90
CA ALA A 69 5.20 -8.29 8.21
C ALA A 69 5.77 -8.84 6.89
N PHE A 70 6.32 -10.06 6.91
CA PHE A 70 6.83 -10.70 5.69
C PHE A 70 5.73 -11.01 4.67
N ILE A 71 4.58 -11.54 5.11
CA ILE A 71 3.44 -11.85 4.23
C ILE A 71 2.89 -10.58 3.58
N ILE A 72 2.68 -9.53 4.38
CA ILE A 72 2.20 -8.22 3.93
C ILE A 72 3.19 -7.63 2.93
N TRP A 73 4.48 -7.61 3.27
CA TRP A 73 5.55 -7.14 2.40
C TRP A 73 5.54 -7.85 1.04
N ALA A 74 5.48 -9.19 1.03
CA ALA A 74 5.43 -9.96 -0.21
C ALA A 74 4.18 -9.62 -1.03
N GLY A 75 3.02 -9.49 -0.36
CA GLY A 75 1.76 -9.06 -0.97
C GLY A 75 1.86 -7.70 -1.66
N VAL A 76 2.38 -6.67 -0.97
CA VAL A 76 2.51 -5.32 -1.54
C VAL A 76 3.56 -5.26 -2.65
N ARG A 77 4.65 -6.05 -2.57
CA ARG A 77 5.66 -6.13 -3.64
C ARG A 77 5.12 -6.69 -4.95
N ILE A 78 4.19 -7.65 -4.87
CA ILE A 78 3.58 -8.29 -6.04
C ILE A 78 2.34 -7.51 -6.50
N GLY A 79 1.35 -7.35 -5.61
CA GLY A 79 0.06 -6.74 -5.90
C GLY A 79 0.08 -5.21 -6.01
N GLY A 80 1.07 -4.54 -5.42
CA GLY A 80 1.18 -3.08 -5.45
C GLY A 80 1.77 -2.49 -6.74
N HIS A 81 2.04 -3.30 -7.77
CA HIS A 81 2.75 -2.83 -8.96
C HIS A 81 1.92 -1.80 -9.77
N PRO A 82 2.50 -0.68 -10.26
CA PRO A 82 1.75 0.40 -10.92
C PRO A 82 1.08 -0.01 -12.24
N LEU A 83 1.53 -1.11 -12.86
CA LEU A 83 0.96 -1.63 -14.11
C LEU A 83 -0.26 -2.53 -13.89
N LEU A 84 -0.56 -2.90 -12.65
CA LEU A 84 -1.71 -3.73 -12.32
C LEU A 84 -2.96 -2.85 -12.18
N PRO A 85 -4.13 -3.30 -12.64
CA PRO A 85 -5.37 -2.53 -12.61
C PRO A 85 -6.04 -2.52 -11.22
N PHE A 86 -5.26 -2.61 -10.14
CA PHE A 86 -5.78 -2.61 -8.79
C PHE A 86 -6.00 -1.19 -8.25
N SER A 87 -7.01 -1.03 -7.40
CA SER A 87 -7.36 0.25 -6.76
C SER A 87 -6.37 0.68 -5.68
N TRP A 88 -5.53 -0.23 -5.19
CA TRP A 88 -4.46 0.00 -4.20
C TRP A 88 -3.05 -0.05 -4.83
N ARG A 89 -2.94 0.03 -6.16
CA ARG A 89 -1.64 0.01 -6.85
C ARG A 89 -0.79 1.23 -6.47
N TRP A 90 0.51 1.15 -6.70
CA TRP A 90 1.39 2.32 -6.64
C TRP A 90 0.91 3.44 -7.60
N GLY A 91 0.66 4.63 -7.05
CA GLY A 91 0.10 5.76 -7.77
C GLY A 91 -1.40 5.65 -8.03
N TYR A 92 -2.18 5.05 -7.13
CA TYR A 92 -3.64 4.92 -7.31
C TYR A 92 -4.40 6.25 -7.24
N GLY A 93 -3.77 7.33 -6.75
CA GLY A 93 -4.33 8.68 -6.81
C GLY A 93 -4.43 9.26 -8.22
N TRP A 94 -3.90 8.58 -9.23
CA TRP A 94 -3.95 9.00 -10.64
C TRP A 94 -4.91 8.14 -11.44
N LYS A 95 -5.40 8.67 -12.58
CA LYS A 95 -6.11 7.86 -13.56
C LYS A 95 -5.25 6.66 -13.98
N TYR A 96 -5.85 5.47 -13.97
CA TYR A 96 -5.13 4.26 -14.35
C TYR A 96 -4.65 4.33 -15.80
N SER A 97 -3.36 4.10 -16.00
CA SER A 97 -2.72 3.99 -17.30
C SER A 97 -1.51 3.08 -17.21
N ARG A 98 -1.44 2.08 -18.09
CA ARG A 98 -0.27 1.19 -18.21
C ARG A 98 1.00 1.94 -18.64
N LEU A 99 0.86 3.17 -19.14
CA LEU A 99 1.98 4.01 -19.56
C LEU A 99 2.51 4.91 -18.42
N ARG A 100 1.82 4.98 -17.26
CA ARG A 100 2.28 5.79 -16.14
C ARG A 100 3.50 5.14 -15.48
N GLY A 101 3.36 3.88 -15.06
CA GLY A 101 4.43 3.14 -14.39
C GLY A 101 4.94 3.86 -13.15
N TYR A 102 6.27 3.88 -12.99
CA TYR A 102 6.97 4.63 -11.94
C TYR A 102 7.33 6.01 -12.45
N ARG A 103 6.88 7.07 -11.76
CA ARG A 103 7.20 8.46 -12.10
C ARG A 103 7.51 9.25 -10.84
N PRO A 104 8.54 10.10 -10.84
CA PRO A 104 8.76 11.12 -9.82
C PRO A 104 7.50 11.96 -9.58
N LYS A 105 7.29 12.41 -8.34
CA LYS A 105 6.08 13.13 -7.89
C LYS A 105 5.98 14.55 -8.45
N ASP A 106 7.08 15.05 -8.99
CA ASP A 106 7.36 16.41 -9.47
C ASP A 106 7.38 16.53 -11.00
N LEU A 107 7.21 15.41 -11.73
CA LEU A 107 7.07 15.45 -13.18
C LEU A 107 5.64 15.93 -13.55
N PRO A 108 5.51 16.94 -14.43
CA PRO A 108 4.21 17.47 -14.86
C PRO A 108 3.34 16.44 -15.59
#